data_AF-A0A935JVE0-F1
#
_entry.id   AF-A0A935JVE0-F1
#
_cell.length_a   1.000
_cell.length_b   1.000
_cell.length_c   1.000
_cell.angle_alpha   90.00
_cell.angle_beta   90.00
_cell.angle_gamma   90.00
#
_symmetry.space_group_name_H-M   'P 1'
#
loop_
_entity.id
_entity.type
_entity.pdbx_description
1 polymer ?
#
loop_
_entity_poly.entity_id
_entity_poly.type
_entity_poly.pdbx_seq_one_letter_code
_entity_poly.pdbx_strand_id
1 'polypeptide(L)'
;MANDCGELIPDPIPDHPLLNGRQEIGRGESTIVVDGDIVDGQERVFKILSSPTDYAYYTADDRPTGRHFPIVFADHGIAGRSSRGFPFHIVEVEKLYPLPGDGDATELASKISTSYFDACMLWRNLAQDMGRIALHHLVVTPMGWNDTVQESLKALEVFSGEYDALPDLMKADNLMMRKDGTLVFSDPVFME
;
A
#
# COMPACT_ATOMS: atom_id res chain seq x y z
N MET A 1 33.66 4.27 19.96
CA MET A 1 32.53 5.18 20.21
C MET A 1 31.29 4.45 19.79
N ALA A 2 30.38 4.18 20.73
CA ALA A 2 29.14 3.48 20.44
C ALA A 2 28.28 4.37 19.54
N ASN A 3 27.82 3.84 18.41
CA ASN A 3 26.79 4.49 17.59
C ASN A 3 25.49 4.40 18.38
N ASP A 4 25.24 5.41 19.21
CA ASP A 4 23.94 5.68 19.83
C ASP A 4 23.03 6.33 18.77
N CYS A 5 22.81 5.62 17.65
CA CYS A 5 21.69 5.92 16.78
C CYS A 5 20.47 5.36 17.52
N GLY A 6 19.94 6.14 18.47
CA GLY A 6 18.78 5.74 19.25
C GLY A 6 17.72 5.13 18.35
N GLU A 7 17.34 3.89 18.62
CA GLU A 7 16.24 3.24 17.93
C GLU A 7 15.03 4.18 18.03
N LEU A 8 14.58 4.68 16.87
CA LEU A 8 13.40 5.51 16.80
C LEU A 8 12.25 4.64 17.30
N ILE A 9 11.73 4.96 18.49
CA ILE A 9 10.55 4.32 19.04
C ILE A 9 9.42 4.53 18.02
N PRO A 10 8.76 3.47 17.55
CA PRO A 10 7.67 3.61 16.58
C PRO A 10 6.56 4.46 17.17
N ASP A 11 5.94 5.29 16.34
CA ASP A 11 4.86 6.16 16.81
C ASP A 11 3.71 5.35 17.39
N PRO A 12 3.15 5.78 18.55
CA PRO A 12 1.96 5.15 19.09
C PRO A 12 0.75 5.45 18.19
N ILE A 13 -0.30 4.64 18.33
CA ILE A 13 -1.62 5.00 17.80
C ILE A 13 -2.01 6.36 18.41
N PRO A 14 -2.40 7.37 17.61
CA PRO A 14 -2.77 8.68 18.14
C PRO A 14 -4.02 8.57 19.01
N ASP A 15 -4.06 9.35 20.09
CA ASP A 15 -5.26 9.44 20.95
C ASP A 15 -6.40 10.09 20.15
N HIS A 16 -7.38 9.27 19.77
CA HIS A 16 -8.50 9.68 18.95
C HIS A 16 -9.73 8.82 19.26
N PRO A 17 -10.94 9.40 19.41
CA PRO A 17 -12.14 8.64 19.75
C PRO A 17 -12.42 7.44 18.83
N LEU A 18 -12.10 7.56 17.54
CA LEU A 18 -12.27 6.45 16.59
C LEU A 18 -11.29 5.30 16.82
N LEU A 19 -10.15 5.52 17.47
CA LEU A 19 -9.06 4.53 17.60
C LEU A 19 -8.98 3.93 19.01
N ASN A 20 -9.60 4.58 19.99
CA ASN A 20 -9.49 4.20 21.40
C ASN A 20 -10.01 2.78 21.67
N GLY A 21 -9.12 1.94 22.21
CA GLY A 21 -9.41 0.54 22.53
C GLY A 21 -9.39 -0.42 21.34
N ARG A 22 -9.09 0.05 20.12
CA ARG A 22 -8.95 -0.81 18.95
C ARG A 22 -7.60 -1.51 18.95
N GLN A 23 -7.61 -2.76 18.47
CA GLN A 23 -6.41 -3.57 18.38
C GLN A 23 -5.59 -3.19 17.14
N GLU A 24 -4.29 -3.02 17.31
CA GLU A 24 -3.34 -2.97 16.19
C GLU A 24 -3.22 -4.34 15.54
N ILE A 25 -3.45 -4.39 14.23
CA ILE A 25 -3.42 -5.63 13.43
C ILE A 25 -2.32 -5.62 12.36
N GLY A 26 -1.69 -4.46 12.12
CA GLY A 26 -0.60 -4.34 11.16
C GLY A 26 0.12 -2.99 11.29
N ARG A 27 1.37 -2.95 10.89
CA ARG A 27 2.21 -1.75 10.91
C ARG A 27 3.23 -1.79 9.79
N GLY A 28 3.29 -0.70 9.03
CA GLY A 28 4.35 -0.39 8.09
C GLY A 28 5.24 0.74 8.61
N GLU A 29 6.10 1.28 7.75
CA GLU A 29 7.01 2.37 8.11
C GLU A 29 6.28 3.67 8.45
N SER A 30 5.25 4.02 7.66
CA SER A 30 4.48 5.27 7.80
C SER A 30 2.99 5.03 8.05
N THR A 31 2.61 3.78 8.33
CA THR A 31 1.21 3.34 8.41
C THR A 31 0.98 2.43 9.61
N ILE A 32 -0.08 2.69 10.36
CA ILE A 32 -0.60 1.80 11.42
C ILE A 32 -1.99 1.34 11.02
N VAL A 33 -2.29 0.05 11.17
CA VAL A 33 -3.61 -0.50 10.86
C VAL A 33 -4.23 -1.05 12.13
N VAL A 34 -5.42 -0.55 12.46
CA VAL A 34 -6.21 -1.02 13.61
C VAL A 34 -7.54 -1.59 13.16
N ASP A 35 -8.06 -2.55 13.92
CA ASP A 35 -9.32 -3.23 13.56
C ASP A 35 -10.51 -2.26 13.58
N GLY A 36 -11.35 -2.32 12.55
CA GLY A 36 -12.52 -1.47 12.39
C GLY A 36 -13.81 -2.17 12.81
N ASP A 37 -14.93 -1.57 12.45
CA ASP A 37 -16.25 -2.15 12.69
C ASP A 37 -16.69 -3.03 11.52
N ILE A 38 -17.68 -3.89 11.77
CA ILE A 38 -18.39 -4.61 10.71
C ILE A 38 -19.65 -3.83 10.40
N VAL A 39 -19.73 -3.25 9.20
CA VAL A 39 -20.88 -2.46 8.74
C VAL A 39 -21.52 -3.19 7.58
N ASP A 40 -22.79 -3.56 7.71
CA ASP A 40 -23.55 -4.32 6.70
C ASP A 40 -22.84 -5.61 6.23
N GLY A 41 -22.15 -6.29 7.14
CA GLY A 41 -21.38 -7.50 6.86
C GLY A 41 -20.01 -7.28 6.22
N GLN A 42 -19.63 -6.03 5.94
CA GLN A 42 -18.31 -5.66 5.45
C GLN A 42 -17.38 -5.37 6.64
N GLU A 43 -16.32 -6.17 6.78
CA GLU A 43 -15.23 -5.89 7.72
C GLU A 43 -14.40 -4.71 7.22
N ARG A 44 -14.14 -3.75 8.11
CA ARG A 44 -13.38 -2.54 7.84
C ARG A 44 -12.20 -2.44 8.80
N VAL A 45 -11.25 -1.58 8.46
CA VAL A 45 -10.10 -1.24 9.29
C VAL A 45 -9.86 0.26 9.21
N PHE A 46 -9.19 0.82 10.21
CA PHE A 46 -8.67 2.17 10.13
C PHE A 46 -7.18 2.11 9.83
N LYS A 47 -6.78 2.74 8.72
CA LYS A 47 -5.39 3.03 8.41
C LYS A 47 -5.04 4.43 8.92
N ILE A 48 -3.97 4.50 9.69
CA ILE A 48 -3.41 5.73 10.24
C ILE A 48 -2.14 6.03 9.46
N LEU A 49 -2.21 7.01 8.57
CA LEU A 49 -1.20 7.30 7.56
C LEU A 49 -0.43 8.56 7.94
N SER A 50 0.89 8.52 7.85
CA SER A 50 1.77 9.69 8.05
C SER A 50 2.57 10.07 6.80
N SER A 51 2.58 9.20 5.79
CA SER A 51 3.13 9.47 4.47
C SER A 51 2.10 10.22 3.61
N PRO A 52 2.42 11.39 3.06
CA PRO A 52 1.54 12.09 2.13
C PRO A 52 1.22 11.26 0.88
N THR A 53 2.16 10.44 0.41
CA THR A 53 1.97 9.56 -0.76
C THR A 53 0.97 8.44 -0.45
N ASP A 54 1.07 7.83 0.72
CA ASP A 54 0.11 6.79 1.15
C ASP A 54 -1.26 7.43 1.30
N TYR A 55 -1.35 8.60 1.94
CA TYR A 55 -2.61 9.31 2.10
C TYR A 55 -3.25 9.66 0.75
N ALA A 56 -2.48 10.16 -0.22
CA ALA A 56 -2.96 10.42 -1.57
C ALA A 56 -3.47 9.14 -2.26
N TYR A 57 -2.76 8.01 -2.12
CA TYR A 57 -3.19 6.73 -2.69
C TYR A 57 -4.58 6.28 -2.20
N TYR A 58 -4.95 6.66 -0.97
CA TYR A 58 -6.28 6.36 -0.42
C TYR A 58 -7.33 7.43 -0.67
N THR A 59 -6.96 8.70 -0.85
CA THR A 59 -7.93 9.80 -0.77
C THR A 59 -7.98 10.74 -1.97
N ALA A 60 -6.98 10.69 -2.85
CA ALA A 60 -6.99 11.51 -4.05
C ALA A 60 -8.21 11.19 -4.96
N ASP A 61 -8.78 12.23 -5.57
CA ASP A 61 -9.95 12.10 -6.44
C ASP A 61 -9.68 11.22 -7.67
N ASP A 62 -8.44 11.23 -8.16
CA ASP A 62 -7.95 10.47 -9.32
C ASP A 62 -7.11 9.23 -8.92
N ARG A 63 -7.17 8.83 -7.65
CA ARG A 63 -6.50 7.62 -7.18
C ARG A 63 -6.92 6.40 -8.00
N PRO A 64 -6.06 5.38 -8.14
CA PRO A 64 -6.44 4.18 -8.84
C PRO A 64 -7.55 3.43 -8.08
N THR A 65 -8.57 2.99 -8.81
CA THR A 65 -9.73 2.25 -8.28
C THR A 65 -10.04 1.03 -9.14
N GLY A 66 -10.87 0.13 -8.61
CA GLY A 66 -11.31 -1.08 -9.31
C GLY A 66 -10.94 -2.35 -8.56
N ARG A 67 -10.96 -3.48 -9.28
CA ARG A 67 -10.90 -4.81 -8.67
C ARG A 67 -9.66 -5.05 -7.81
N HIS A 68 -8.50 -4.53 -8.20
CA HIS A 68 -7.24 -4.78 -7.48
C HIS A 68 -6.82 -3.63 -6.56
N PHE A 69 -7.73 -2.70 -6.24
CA PHE A 69 -7.45 -1.56 -5.35
C PHE A 69 -8.34 -1.60 -4.10
N PRO A 70 -7.89 -1.05 -2.96
CA PRO A 70 -8.68 -1.02 -1.74
C PRO A 70 -9.94 -0.16 -1.88
N ILE A 71 -11.06 -0.68 -1.38
CA ILE A 71 -12.27 0.11 -1.16
C ILE A 71 -12.03 1.02 0.04
N VAL A 72 -12.23 2.32 -0.19
CA VAL A 72 -12.16 3.37 0.84
C VAL A 72 -13.58 3.79 1.16
N PHE A 73 -13.93 3.75 2.44
CA PHE A 73 -15.26 4.10 2.93
C PHE A 73 -15.33 5.55 3.39
N ALA A 74 -14.30 6.04 4.07
CA ALA A 74 -14.25 7.40 4.57
C ALA A 74 -12.82 7.87 4.82
N ASP A 75 -12.59 9.16 4.60
CA ASP A 75 -11.47 9.89 5.16
C ASP A 75 -11.97 10.66 6.39
N HIS A 76 -11.41 10.35 7.56
CA HIS A 76 -11.77 10.97 8.83
C HIS A 76 -10.86 12.16 9.19
N GLY A 77 -9.92 12.50 8.31
CA GLY A 77 -9.05 13.66 8.46
C GLY A 77 -7.90 13.43 9.46
N ILE A 78 -7.39 14.54 10.00
CA ILE A 78 -6.15 14.57 10.77
C ILE A 78 -6.39 14.19 12.24
N ALA A 79 -5.54 13.31 12.79
CA ALA A 79 -5.52 12.89 14.18
C ALA A 79 -4.13 13.04 14.82
N GLY A 80 -3.76 14.28 15.12
CA GLY A 80 -2.47 14.58 15.75
C GLY A 80 -1.30 14.51 14.76
N ARG A 81 -0.10 14.19 15.28
CA ARG A 81 1.15 14.20 14.52
C ARG A 81 2.07 13.05 14.93
N SER A 82 2.83 12.55 13.97
CA SER A 82 3.94 11.62 14.20
C SER A 82 5.10 12.30 14.94
N SER A 83 5.98 11.51 15.52
CA SER A 83 7.25 11.94 16.13
C SER A 83 8.13 12.73 15.17
N ARG A 84 8.00 12.47 13.86
CA ARG A 84 8.66 13.18 12.77
C ARG A 84 7.95 14.47 12.35
N GLY A 85 6.81 14.79 12.95
CA GLY A 85 6.06 16.03 12.74
C GLY A 85 5.07 16.01 11.57
N PHE A 86 4.90 14.87 10.90
CA PHE A 86 3.89 14.68 9.86
C PHE A 86 2.50 14.51 10.48
N PRO A 87 1.43 15.03 9.87
CA PRO A 87 0.07 14.78 10.35
C PRO A 87 -0.25 13.28 10.22
N PHE A 88 -0.93 12.72 11.22
CA PHE A 88 -1.60 11.43 11.04
C PHE A 88 -2.95 11.65 10.39
N HIS A 89 -3.26 10.90 9.34
CA HIS A 89 -4.56 10.85 8.70
C HIS A 89 -5.24 9.52 9.01
N ILE A 90 -6.53 9.55 9.34
CA ILE A 90 -7.31 8.33 9.58
C ILE A 90 -8.18 8.06 8.36
N VAL A 91 -7.96 6.93 7.69
CA VAL A 91 -8.78 6.48 6.57
C VAL A 91 -9.42 5.14 6.92
N GLU A 92 -10.72 5.02 6.70
CA GLU A 92 -11.49 3.80 6.85
C GLU A 92 -11.54 3.04 5.52
N VAL A 93 -11.04 1.81 5.52
CA VAL A 93 -10.91 0.97 4.32
C VAL A 93 -11.40 -0.45 4.59
N GLU A 94 -11.60 -1.22 3.53
CA GLU A 94 -11.91 -2.64 3.67
C GLU A 94 -10.80 -3.41 4.38
N LYS A 95 -11.18 -4.45 5.13
CA LYS A 95 -10.23 -5.38 5.72
C LYS A 95 -9.65 -6.29 4.64
N LEU A 96 -8.33 -6.27 4.51
CA LEU A 96 -7.55 -7.17 3.65
C LEU A 96 -6.79 -8.17 4.53
N TYR A 97 -6.41 -9.30 3.93
CA TYR A 97 -5.75 -10.42 4.59
C TYR A 97 -4.40 -10.68 3.95
N PRO A 98 -3.40 -11.11 4.72
CA PRO A 98 -2.14 -11.59 4.17
C PRO A 98 -2.37 -12.68 3.12
N LEU A 99 -1.48 -12.73 2.12
CA LEU A 99 -1.53 -13.79 1.13
C LEU A 99 -1.28 -15.15 1.80
N PRO A 100 -2.08 -16.18 1.48
CA PRO A 100 -1.82 -17.55 1.89
C PRO A 100 -0.52 -18.06 1.24
N GLY A 101 0.03 -19.15 1.75
CA GLY A 101 1.22 -19.76 1.14
C GLY A 101 0.98 -20.30 -0.29
N ASP A 102 -0.28 -20.50 -0.68
CA ASP A 102 -0.73 -21.10 -1.93
C ASP A 102 -2.03 -20.47 -2.46
N GLY A 103 -2.33 -20.66 -3.75
CA GLY A 103 -3.56 -20.20 -4.40
C GLY A 103 -3.37 -19.05 -5.39
N ASP A 104 -4.41 -18.76 -6.18
CA ASP A 104 -4.35 -17.88 -7.35
C ASP A 104 -3.83 -16.47 -7.03
N ALA A 105 -4.25 -15.86 -5.92
CA ALA A 105 -3.74 -14.55 -5.51
C ALA A 105 -2.25 -14.58 -5.17
N THR A 106 -1.78 -15.63 -4.49
CA THR A 106 -0.37 -15.79 -4.13
C THR A 106 0.49 -16.04 -5.35
N GLU A 107 0.02 -16.85 -6.31
CA GLU A 107 0.69 -17.07 -7.59
C GLU A 107 0.77 -15.78 -8.41
N LEU A 108 -0.32 -15.03 -8.48
CA LEU A 108 -0.36 -13.75 -9.17
C LEU A 108 0.56 -12.71 -8.52
N ALA A 109 0.52 -12.58 -7.20
CA ALA A 109 1.41 -11.70 -6.45
C ALA A 109 2.88 -12.07 -6.66
N SER A 110 3.21 -13.36 -6.56
CA SER A 110 4.56 -13.87 -6.82
C SER A 110 5.03 -13.55 -8.24
N LYS A 111 4.16 -13.70 -9.24
CA LYS A 111 4.47 -13.35 -10.63
C LYS A 111 4.71 -11.84 -10.78
N ILE A 112 3.89 -10.98 -10.17
CA ILE A 112 4.06 -9.52 -10.19
C ILE A 112 5.38 -9.13 -9.50
N SER A 113 5.61 -9.56 -8.26
CA SER A 113 6.80 -9.22 -7.48
C SER A 113 8.09 -9.70 -8.14
N THR A 114 8.11 -10.94 -8.65
CA THR A 114 9.27 -11.49 -9.35
C THR A 114 9.54 -10.73 -10.65
N SER A 115 8.49 -10.47 -11.46
CA SER A 115 8.65 -9.72 -12.71
C SER A 115 9.13 -8.29 -12.45
N TYR A 116 8.60 -7.64 -11.41
CA TYR A 116 9.01 -6.30 -11.01
C TYR A 116 10.46 -6.27 -10.54
N PHE A 117 10.88 -7.25 -9.73
CA PHE A 117 12.27 -7.40 -9.31
C PHE A 117 13.22 -7.62 -10.50
N ASP A 118 12.88 -8.52 -11.41
CA ASP A 118 13.67 -8.79 -12.61
C ASP A 118 13.82 -7.52 -13.47
N ALA A 119 12.73 -6.76 -13.62
CA ALA A 119 12.76 -5.48 -14.31
C ALA A 119 13.64 -4.44 -13.58
N CYS A 120 13.53 -4.32 -12.25
CA CYS A 120 14.43 -3.49 -11.45
C CYS A 120 15.90 -3.85 -11.70
N MET A 121 16.22 -5.15 -11.74
CA MET A 121 17.59 -5.62 -12.00
C MET A 121 18.10 -5.28 -13.41
N LEU A 122 17.22 -5.28 -14.43
CA LEU A 122 17.56 -4.83 -15.78
C LEU A 122 17.88 -3.33 -15.83
N TRP A 123 17.15 -2.53 -15.06
CA TRP A 123 17.24 -1.06 -15.07
C TRP A 123 18.08 -0.48 -13.93
N ARG A 124 18.80 -1.32 -13.17
CA ARG A 124 19.55 -0.93 -11.95
C ARG A 124 20.51 0.25 -12.12
N ASN A 125 21.00 0.49 -13.33
CA ASN A 125 21.92 1.60 -13.62
C ASN A 125 21.24 2.97 -13.69
N LEU A 126 19.90 3.02 -13.63
CA LEU A 126 19.08 4.24 -13.70
C LEU A 126 18.70 4.80 -12.31
N ALA A 127 19.26 4.24 -11.23
CA ALA A 127 19.15 4.72 -9.86
C ALA A 127 17.69 5.03 -9.43
N GLN A 128 17.36 6.30 -9.16
CA GLN A 128 16.08 6.71 -8.56
C GLN A 128 14.86 6.35 -9.42
N ASP A 129 14.98 6.35 -10.75
CA ASP A 129 13.87 6.02 -11.66
C ASP A 129 13.70 4.51 -11.91
N MET A 130 14.58 3.66 -11.36
CA MET A 130 14.58 2.23 -11.59
C MET A 130 13.19 1.60 -11.34
N GLY A 131 12.54 1.94 -10.22
CA GLY A 131 11.24 1.37 -9.86
C GLY A 131 10.11 1.76 -10.81
N ARG A 132 10.05 3.04 -11.22
CA ARG A 132 9.04 3.51 -12.18
C ARG A 132 9.24 2.90 -13.56
N ILE A 133 10.49 2.77 -14.00
CA ILE A 133 10.81 2.12 -15.28
C ILE A 133 10.51 0.63 -15.22
N ALA A 134 10.75 -0.02 -14.08
CA ALA A 134 10.36 -1.41 -13.86
C ALA A 134 8.84 -1.60 -13.94
N LEU A 135 8.05 -0.72 -13.31
CA LEU A 135 6.59 -0.75 -13.40
C LEU A 135 6.13 -0.52 -14.85
N HIS A 136 6.68 0.48 -15.55
CA HIS A 136 6.40 0.71 -16.96
C HIS A 136 6.71 -0.54 -17.80
N HIS A 137 7.83 -1.21 -17.54
CA HIS A 137 8.21 -2.45 -18.22
C HIS A 137 7.16 -3.54 -18.04
N LEU A 138 6.58 -3.69 -16.84
CA LEU A 138 5.51 -4.65 -16.57
C LEU A 138 4.22 -4.31 -17.35
N VAL A 139 3.95 -3.02 -17.58
CA VAL A 139 2.77 -2.54 -18.30
C VAL A 139 2.91 -2.73 -19.81
N VAL A 140 4.07 -2.42 -20.40
CA VAL A 140 4.23 -2.43 -21.87
C VAL A 140 4.70 -3.76 -22.44
N THR A 141 5.29 -4.63 -21.63
CA THR A 141 5.78 -5.94 -22.05
C THR A 141 4.63 -6.96 -22.04
N PRO A 142 4.47 -7.82 -23.05
CA PRO A 142 3.41 -8.83 -23.09
C PRO A 142 3.69 -9.97 -22.11
N MET A 143 3.47 -9.73 -20.82
CA MET A 143 3.72 -10.69 -19.72
C MET A 143 2.61 -11.73 -19.56
N GLY A 144 1.55 -11.66 -20.38
CA GLY A 144 0.37 -12.51 -20.25
C GLY A 144 -0.42 -12.23 -18.98
N TRP A 145 -0.56 -10.95 -18.61
CA TRP A 145 -1.53 -10.52 -17.61
C TRP A 145 -2.94 -10.73 -18.14
N ASN A 146 -3.90 -10.97 -17.25
CA ASN A 146 -5.30 -10.78 -17.62
C ASN A 146 -5.61 -9.28 -17.75
N ASP A 147 -6.72 -8.95 -18.41
CA ASP A 147 -7.07 -7.55 -18.70
C ASP A 147 -7.19 -6.70 -17.42
N THR A 148 -7.79 -7.24 -16.35
CA THR A 148 -7.99 -6.48 -15.10
C THR A 148 -6.67 -6.16 -14.39
N VAL A 149 -5.70 -7.09 -14.41
CA VAL A 149 -4.37 -6.87 -13.83
C VAL A 149 -3.58 -5.89 -14.69
N GLN A 150 -3.64 -6.02 -16.02
CA GLN A 150 -3.01 -5.09 -16.96
C GLN A 150 -3.50 -3.66 -16.75
N GLU A 151 -4.81 -3.47 -16.62
CA GLU A 151 -5.43 -2.17 -16.33
C GLU A 151 -5.00 -1.64 -14.96
N SER A 152 -4.89 -2.50 -13.96
CA SER A 152 -4.50 -2.09 -12.61
C SER A 152 -3.03 -1.68 -12.53
N LEU A 153 -2.12 -2.40 -13.20
CA LEU A 153 -0.71 -2.01 -13.30
C LEU A 153 -0.56 -0.67 -14.02
N LYS A 154 -1.34 -0.44 -15.08
CA LYS A 154 -1.36 0.84 -15.79
C LYS A 154 -1.90 1.99 -14.93
N ALA A 155 -2.96 1.75 -14.15
CA ALA A 155 -3.51 2.75 -13.24
C ALA A 155 -2.49 3.12 -12.14
N LEU A 156 -1.77 2.12 -11.62
CA LEU A 156 -0.69 2.33 -10.66
C LEU A 156 0.48 3.10 -11.27
N GLU A 157 0.83 2.83 -12.52
CA GLU A 157 1.87 3.55 -13.26
C GLU A 157 1.53 5.03 -13.41
N VAL A 158 0.30 5.33 -13.84
CA VAL A 158 -0.18 6.71 -13.97
C VAL A 158 -0.12 7.42 -12.63
N PHE A 159 -0.66 6.81 -11.57
CA PHE A 159 -0.60 7.37 -10.22
C PHE A 159 0.84 7.64 -9.77
N SER A 160 1.76 6.69 -10.02
CA SER A 160 3.17 6.83 -9.65
C SER A 160 3.86 8.01 -10.36
N GLY A 161 3.46 8.30 -11.59
CA GLY A 161 3.94 9.46 -12.34
C GLY A 161 3.37 10.79 -11.85
N GLU A 162 2.05 10.87 -11.65
CA GLU A 162 1.36 12.11 -11.27
C GLU A 162 1.68 12.55 -9.82
N TYR A 163 1.89 11.58 -8.92
CA TYR A 163 2.15 11.84 -7.50
C TYR A 163 3.62 11.74 -7.11
N ASP A 164 4.53 11.60 -8.10
CA ASP A 164 5.96 11.39 -7.87
C ASP A 164 6.20 10.26 -6.85
N ALA A 165 5.40 9.18 -6.94
CA ALA A 165 5.47 8.05 -6.04
C ALA A 165 6.41 6.97 -6.59
N LEU A 166 7.09 6.23 -5.71
CA LEU A 166 7.91 5.09 -6.09
C LEU A 166 7.11 3.80 -5.89
N PRO A 167 7.02 2.90 -6.90
CA PRO A 167 6.32 1.64 -6.72
C PRO A 167 7.07 0.68 -5.79
N ASP A 168 6.33 0.01 -4.90
CA ASP A 168 6.84 -1.01 -3.97
C ASP A 168 6.00 -2.29 -4.09
N LEU A 169 6.30 -3.07 -5.13
CA LEU A 169 5.62 -4.33 -5.43
C LEU A 169 6.41 -5.56 -4.95
N MET A 170 7.51 -5.36 -4.21
CA MET A 170 8.36 -6.45 -3.72
C MET A 170 7.98 -6.91 -2.31
N LYS A 171 7.42 -6.02 -1.47
CA LYS A 171 6.99 -6.37 -0.12
C LYS A 171 5.69 -7.14 -0.18
N ALA A 172 5.68 -8.32 0.45
CA ALA A 172 4.50 -9.18 0.51
C ALA A 172 3.29 -8.44 1.11
N ASP A 173 3.50 -7.64 2.15
CA ASP A 173 2.41 -6.92 2.84
C ASP A 173 1.80 -5.78 2.00
N ASN A 174 2.43 -5.38 0.89
CA ASN A 174 1.87 -4.41 -0.05
C ASN A 174 0.91 -5.07 -1.04
N LEU A 175 0.94 -6.40 -1.15
CA LEU A 175 0.07 -7.23 -1.98
C LEU A 175 -0.76 -8.14 -1.06
N MET A 176 -2.01 -7.76 -0.83
CA MET A 176 -2.89 -8.44 0.12
C MET A 176 -4.06 -9.07 -0.63
N MET A 177 -4.92 -9.82 0.05
CA MET A 177 -6.12 -10.38 -0.57
C MET A 177 -7.40 -10.00 0.16
N ARG A 178 -8.51 -10.02 -0.56
CA ARG A 178 -9.85 -10.08 0.03
C ARG A 178 -10.17 -11.50 0.51
N LYS A 179 -11.22 -11.64 1.33
CA LYS A 179 -11.72 -12.96 1.78
C LYS A 179 -12.09 -13.90 0.63
N ASP A 180 -12.47 -13.35 -0.53
CA ASP A 180 -12.85 -14.11 -1.72
C ASP A 180 -11.65 -14.58 -2.56
N GLY A 181 -10.42 -14.28 -2.13
CA GLY A 181 -9.19 -14.63 -2.86
C GLY A 181 -8.80 -13.63 -3.95
N THR A 182 -9.45 -12.47 -4.06
CA THR A 182 -9.01 -11.43 -5.00
C THR A 182 -7.76 -10.72 -4.47
N LEU A 183 -6.68 -10.69 -5.27
CA LEU A 183 -5.47 -9.89 -5.00
C LEU A 183 -5.78 -8.38 -4.99
N VAL A 184 -5.20 -7.64 -4.05
CA VAL A 184 -5.34 -6.19 -3.89
C VAL A 184 -3.97 -5.56 -3.63
N PHE A 185 -3.68 -4.49 -4.35
CA PHE A 185 -2.54 -3.62 -4.12
C PHE A 185 -2.82 -2.75 -2.88
N SER A 186 -2.42 -3.23 -1.70
CA SER A 186 -2.71 -2.56 -0.43
C SER A 186 -1.93 -1.25 -0.34
N ASP A 187 -0.60 -1.32 -0.29
CA ASP A 187 0.25 -0.14 -0.13
C ASP A 187 1.37 -0.19 -1.19
N PRO A 188 1.03 -0.11 -2.49
CA PRO A 188 1.96 -0.44 -3.58
C PRO A 188 2.93 0.69 -3.92
N VAL A 189 2.98 1.75 -3.12
CA VAL A 189 3.79 2.94 -3.34
C VAL A 189 4.40 3.44 -2.05
N PHE A 190 5.48 4.20 -2.15
CA PHE A 190 6.10 4.93 -1.05
C PHE A 190 6.68 6.26 -1.55
N MET A 191 7.04 7.12 -0.60
CA MET A 191 7.72 8.38 -0.84
C MET A 191 9.25 8.19 -0.84
N GLU A 192 9.95 8.96 -1.67
CA GLU A 192 11.42 9.04 -1.66
C GLU A 192 12.00 9.71 -0.41
#